data_AF-A0A941ID31-F1
#
_entry.id   AF-A0A941ID31-F1
#
_cell.length_a   1.000
_cell.length_b   1.000
_cell.length_c   1.000
_cell.angle_alpha   90.00
_cell.angle_beta   90.00
_cell.angle_gamma   90.00
#
_symmetry.space_group_name_H-M   'P 1'
#
loop_
_entity.id
_entity.type
_entity.pdbx_description
1 polymer ?
#
loop_
_entity_poly.entity_id
_entity_poly.type
_entity_poly.pdbx_seq_one_letter_code
_entity_poly.pdbx_strand_id
1 'polypeptide(L)'
;MIFLKQAPPFLFFTGKGGVGKTSLACATAMHFADLGKRVLLVSTDPASNVGQVFGITIGNHITAVSAVANLSALEIDPQAAAQIYRDKIVSPVRGVLPDAVVNSIEEQLSGACTTEIAAFDEFTGLLTNQAVISQFDHIIFDTAPTGHTIRMLQLPGAWSDFLEEGKGDASCLGPLAGLEKQREQYHAAVEALADPQRTRMVLVARAQTAALREAARTHEELAAIGFQRQYLVINGVMPEAEAVHDKLAAAIVQREQSSLNTMPAVLKEAPCDQLPLLGFNLVGLSALRALLNPSSAVSSSKPIREAPTCPDLSSLIDDLAAHGHGLIMTMGKGGVGKTTVAAALAVELARRGHAVHLTTSDPAAHVLAALGGEVENMSVSRIDPHAATEAYRAQVMASKGKHLDDAGRALLEEDLRSPCTEEIAVFQAFSRVIREAGKKFVVMDTAPTGHTLLLLDATGAYHREIARQMESTGVRFNTPMMQLQDPQQTKVIIVTLAETTPVLEAAGLQKDLQRAGIEPWAWVINNSLALAHPTSALLQERAQNELAQIQTVAEQHAKRWAVIALQEQEPVGVARLQELLRNEGAR
;
A
#
# COMPACT_ATOMS: atom_id res chain seq x y z
N MET A 1 -24.62 10.20 11.28
CA MET A 1 -23.89 8.95 10.96
C MET A 1 -23.76 8.12 12.21
N ILE A 2 -23.87 6.80 12.08
CA ILE A 2 -23.85 5.82 13.17
C ILE A 2 -22.47 5.82 13.85
N PHE A 3 -21.37 5.86 13.09
CA PHE A 3 -20.01 5.81 13.63
C PHE A 3 -19.63 7.01 14.52
N LEU A 4 -20.33 8.15 14.40
CA LEU A 4 -20.12 9.36 15.21
C LEU A 4 -20.89 9.34 16.54
N LYS A 5 -21.90 8.48 16.69
CA LYS A 5 -22.75 8.47 17.89
C LYS A 5 -22.03 7.82 19.07
N GLN A 6 -22.05 8.49 20.23
CA GLN A 6 -21.43 7.99 21.48
C GLN A 6 -20.01 7.47 21.25
N ALA A 7 -19.18 8.27 20.58
CA ALA A 7 -17.82 7.89 20.27
C ALA A 7 -16.98 7.81 21.58
N PRO A 8 -16.13 6.79 21.73
CA PRO A 8 -15.26 6.67 22.90
C PRO A 8 -14.03 7.60 22.77
N PRO A 9 -13.13 7.63 23.76
CA PRO A 9 -11.92 8.45 23.70
C PRO A 9 -11.02 8.18 22.49
N PHE A 10 -10.89 6.93 22.03
CA PHE A 10 -10.03 6.59 20.89
C PHE A 10 -10.84 6.17 19.66
N LEU A 11 -10.55 6.79 18.52
CA LEU A 11 -11.10 6.40 17.22
C LEU A 11 -9.96 6.10 16.26
N PHE A 12 -10.03 4.97 15.57
CA PHE A 12 -9.08 4.57 14.56
C PHE A 12 -9.78 4.38 13.23
N PHE A 13 -9.19 4.94 12.17
CA PHE A 13 -9.63 4.71 10.80
C PHE A 13 -8.67 3.72 10.14
N THR A 14 -9.21 2.65 9.54
CA THR A 14 -8.41 1.64 8.85
C THR A 14 -9.03 1.25 7.53
N GLY A 15 -8.23 0.70 6.64
CA GLY A 15 -8.62 0.38 5.27
C GLY A 15 -7.52 0.65 4.27
N LYS A 16 -7.73 0.17 3.05
CA LYS A 16 -6.78 0.26 1.94
C LYS A 16 -6.35 1.73 1.64
N GLY A 17 -5.18 1.93 1.02
CA GLY A 17 -4.77 3.25 0.53
C GLY A 17 -5.81 3.88 -0.40
N GLY A 18 -6.01 5.20 -0.29
CA GLY A 18 -6.92 5.95 -1.16
C GLY A 18 -8.43 5.85 -0.86
N VAL A 19 -8.87 5.05 0.11
CA VAL A 19 -10.32 4.93 0.44
C VAL A 19 -10.90 6.15 1.17
N GLY A 20 -10.06 7.11 1.59
CA GLY A 20 -10.46 8.35 2.27
C GLY A 20 -10.36 8.35 3.79
N LYS A 21 -9.51 7.49 4.38
CA LYS A 21 -9.29 7.43 5.85
C LYS A 21 -8.94 8.77 6.45
N THR A 22 -7.89 9.43 5.95
CA THR A 22 -7.40 10.71 6.47
C THR A 22 -8.44 11.81 6.33
N SER A 23 -9.15 11.88 5.20
CA SER A 23 -10.22 12.86 5.01
C SER A 23 -11.37 12.64 6.00
N LEU A 24 -11.77 11.39 6.23
CA LEU A 24 -12.81 11.05 7.18
C LEU A 24 -12.37 11.31 8.64
N ALA A 25 -11.10 11.02 8.97
CA ALA A 25 -10.52 11.32 10.26
C ALA A 25 -10.49 12.84 10.51
N CYS A 26 -10.05 13.65 9.53
CA CYS A 26 -10.05 15.10 9.61
C CYS A 26 -11.47 15.66 9.77
N ALA A 27 -12.43 15.19 8.97
CA ALA A 27 -13.82 15.63 9.06
C ALA A 27 -14.46 15.25 10.40
N THR A 28 -14.14 14.06 10.92
CA THR A 28 -14.59 13.60 12.25
C THR A 28 -14.00 14.44 13.37
N ALA A 29 -12.72 14.77 13.27
CA ALA A 29 -12.03 15.62 14.24
C ALA A 29 -12.64 17.03 14.28
N MET A 30 -12.89 17.61 13.10
CA MET A 30 -13.61 18.88 12.97
C MET A 30 -15.02 18.80 13.53
N HIS A 31 -15.76 17.72 13.26
CA HIS A 31 -17.12 17.55 13.76
C HIS A 31 -17.17 17.58 15.29
N PHE A 32 -16.29 16.85 15.98
CA PHE A 32 -16.23 16.86 17.43
C PHE A 32 -15.73 18.20 17.99
N ALA A 33 -14.76 18.83 17.33
CA ALA A 33 -14.27 20.15 17.69
C ALA A 33 -15.37 21.23 17.58
N ASP A 34 -16.17 21.20 16.51
CA ASP A 34 -17.33 22.08 16.29
C ASP A 34 -18.44 21.84 17.35
N LEU A 35 -18.49 20.64 17.96
CA LEU A 35 -19.34 20.32 19.12
C LEU A 35 -18.72 20.73 20.48
N GLY A 36 -17.60 21.43 20.47
CA GLY A 36 -16.90 21.92 21.67
C GLY A 36 -16.03 20.88 22.37
N LYS A 37 -15.74 19.73 21.73
CA LYS A 37 -14.83 18.72 22.29
C LYS A 37 -13.37 19.09 22.04
N ARG A 38 -12.50 18.73 22.98
CA ARG A 38 -11.04 18.81 22.83
C ARG A 38 -10.57 17.59 22.04
N VAL A 39 -10.00 17.80 20.86
CA VAL A 39 -9.66 16.71 19.93
C VAL A 39 -8.19 16.75 19.58
N LEU A 40 -7.54 15.59 19.63
CA LEU A 40 -6.21 15.37 19.05
C LEU A 40 -6.35 14.49 17.80
N LEU A 41 -5.97 15.02 16.64
CA LEU A 41 -5.84 14.27 15.40
C LEU A 41 -4.39 13.78 15.25
N VAL A 42 -4.20 12.49 15.09
CA VAL A 42 -2.90 11.84 14.96
C VAL A 42 -2.80 11.26 13.56
N SER A 43 -1.81 11.73 12.80
CA SER A 43 -1.47 11.17 11.51
C SER A 43 -0.27 10.26 11.62
N THR A 44 -0.39 9.07 11.06
CA THR A 44 0.69 8.06 11.03
C THR A 44 0.97 7.55 9.60
N ASP A 45 0.31 8.16 8.62
CA ASP A 45 0.55 7.88 7.21
C ASP A 45 1.91 8.48 6.81
N PRO A 46 2.87 7.70 6.29
CA PRO A 46 4.15 8.23 5.81
C PRO A 46 3.99 9.23 4.65
N ALA A 47 2.83 9.26 3.99
CA ALA A 47 2.47 10.27 3.00
C ALA A 47 1.43 11.26 3.56
N SER A 48 1.46 11.55 4.87
CA SER A 48 0.48 12.40 5.53
C SER A 48 0.24 13.69 4.77
N ASN A 49 -1.04 13.99 4.55
CA ASN A 49 -1.49 15.24 3.99
C ASN A 49 -2.32 16.05 4.99
N VAL A 50 -2.32 15.68 6.29
CA VAL A 50 -3.12 16.35 7.31
C VAL A 50 -2.73 17.83 7.42
N GLY A 51 -1.43 18.14 7.43
CA GLY A 51 -0.95 19.52 7.42
C GLY A 51 -1.47 20.31 6.21
N GLN A 52 -1.43 19.72 5.01
CA GLN A 52 -1.95 20.34 3.79
C GLN A 52 -3.46 20.58 3.85
N VAL A 53 -4.22 19.62 4.40
CA VAL A 53 -5.69 19.72 4.53
C VAL A 53 -6.10 20.90 5.41
N PHE A 54 -5.35 21.16 6.48
CA PHE A 54 -5.58 22.29 7.41
C PHE A 54 -4.81 23.56 7.05
N GLY A 55 -3.91 23.52 6.06
CA GLY A 55 -3.06 24.64 5.68
C GLY A 55 -2.01 25.02 6.74
N ILE A 56 -1.54 24.04 7.52
CA ILE A 56 -0.54 24.22 8.59
C ILE A 56 0.60 23.21 8.44
N THR A 57 1.75 23.53 9.02
CA THR A 57 2.81 22.53 9.22
C THR A 57 2.55 21.80 10.53
N ILE A 58 2.55 20.47 10.48
CA ILE A 58 2.51 19.59 11.65
C ILE A 58 3.82 18.79 11.71
N GLY A 59 4.07 18.13 12.83
CA GLY A 59 5.26 17.31 13.03
C GLY A 59 5.11 16.45 14.28
N ASN A 60 6.22 15.98 14.83
CA ASN A 60 6.28 15.10 16.00
C ASN A 60 5.93 15.78 17.35
N HIS A 61 5.29 16.94 17.32
CA HIS A 61 4.83 17.66 18.49
C HIS A 61 3.36 18.06 18.34
N ILE A 62 2.60 17.92 19.44
CA ILE A 62 1.19 18.30 19.48
C ILE A 62 1.08 19.80 19.17
N THR A 63 0.43 20.11 18.06
CA THR A 63 0.32 21.47 17.51
C THR A 63 -1.15 21.86 17.40
N ALA A 64 -1.53 23.02 17.90
CA ALA A 64 -2.90 23.51 17.79
C ALA A 64 -3.24 23.85 16.32
N VAL A 65 -4.39 23.41 15.84
CA VAL A 65 -4.90 23.75 14.51
C VAL A 65 -5.60 25.11 14.59
N SER A 66 -4.87 26.19 14.32
CA SER A 66 -5.36 27.56 14.50
C SER A 66 -6.69 27.88 13.80
N ALA A 67 -6.97 27.21 12.69
CA ALA A 67 -8.18 27.41 11.90
C ALA A 67 -9.43 26.71 12.48
N VAL A 68 -9.28 25.81 13.46
CA VAL A 68 -10.36 25.06 14.10
C VAL A 68 -10.17 25.04 15.62
N ALA A 69 -11.01 25.77 16.34
CA ALA A 69 -10.94 25.81 17.80
C ALA A 69 -11.09 24.40 18.42
N ASN A 70 -10.35 24.14 19.50
CA ASN A 70 -10.32 22.85 20.23
C ASN A 70 -9.72 21.66 19.47
N LEU A 71 -9.15 21.86 18.27
CA LEU A 71 -8.46 20.83 17.52
C LEU A 71 -6.94 21.00 17.62
N SER A 72 -6.24 19.91 17.95
CA SER A 72 -4.78 19.80 17.84
C SER A 72 -4.43 18.66 16.89
N ALA A 73 -3.24 18.70 16.31
CA ALA A 73 -2.73 17.68 15.41
C ALA A 73 -1.32 17.25 15.81
N LEU A 74 -0.99 15.99 15.54
CA LEU A 74 0.30 15.36 15.73
C LEU A 74 0.60 14.50 14.50
N GLU A 75 1.83 14.54 14.01
CA GLU A 75 2.31 13.67 12.94
C GLU A 75 3.40 12.75 13.48
N ILE A 76 3.19 11.45 13.33
CA ILE A 76 4.18 10.42 13.62
C ILE A 76 4.73 9.96 12.28
N ASP A 77 5.92 10.43 11.95
CA ASP A 77 6.68 9.92 10.80
C ASP A 77 7.29 8.56 11.17
N PRO A 78 6.86 7.44 10.56
CA PRO A 78 7.39 6.11 10.87
C PRO A 78 8.89 6.00 10.59
N GLN A 79 9.41 6.66 9.55
CA GLN A 79 10.83 6.61 9.20
C GLN A 79 11.68 7.38 10.22
N ALA A 80 11.19 8.54 10.66
CA ALA A 80 11.84 9.30 11.73
C ALA A 80 11.80 8.52 13.05
N ALA A 81 10.67 7.89 13.39
CA ALA A 81 10.55 7.02 14.56
C ALA A 81 11.54 5.85 14.49
N ALA A 82 11.65 5.19 13.33
CA ALA A 82 12.62 4.11 13.10
C ALA A 82 14.07 4.59 13.26
N GLN A 83 14.39 5.81 12.81
CA GLN A 83 15.71 6.38 12.98
C GLN A 83 16.03 6.65 14.45
N ILE A 84 15.09 7.26 15.20
CA ILE A 84 15.23 7.47 16.64
C ILE A 84 15.40 6.13 17.36
N TYR A 85 14.65 5.12 16.96
CA TYR A 85 14.74 3.76 17.51
C TYR A 85 16.12 3.15 17.26
N ARG A 86 16.62 3.22 16.01
CA ARG A 86 17.99 2.80 15.65
C ARG A 86 19.03 3.51 16.48
N ASP A 87 18.95 4.84 16.56
CA ASP A 87 19.93 5.66 17.28
C ASP A 87 19.97 5.29 18.77
N LYS A 88 18.83 5.00 19.40
CA LYS A 88 18.76 4.54 20.80
C LYS A 88 19.54 3.24 21.04
N ILE A 89 19.49 2.29 20.09
CA ILE A 89 20.15 0.98 20.21
C ILE A 89 21.64 1.06 19.81
N VAL A 90 21.93 1.83 18.77
CA VAL A 90 23.25 1.86 18.11
C VAL A 90 24.19 2.87 18.77
N SER A 91 23.71 4.02 19.22
CA SER A 91 24.57 5.06 19.81
C SER A 91 25.39 4.57 21.01
N PRO A 92 24.85 3.75 21.94
CA PRO A 92 25.62 3.22 23.06
C PRO A 92 26.78 2.30 22.66
N VAL A 93 26.71 1.67 21.49
CA VAL A 93 27.73 0.72 21.02
C VAL A 93 28.73 1.34 20.04
N ARG A 94 28.42 2.52 19.48
CA ARG A 94 29.34 3.28 18.61
C ARG A 94 30.60 3.67 19.37
N GLY A 95 31.76 3.34 18.81
CA GLY A 95 33.07 3.58 19.45
C GLY A 95 33.44 2.60 20.57
N VAL A 96 32.55 1.65 20.91
CA VAL A 96 32.81 0.56 21.86
C VAL A 96 33.03 -0.76 21.14
N LEU A 97 32.18 -1.07 20.15
CA LEU A 97 32.30 -2.24 19.29
C LEU A 97 33.05 -1.91 17.99
N PRO A 98 33.65 -2.91 17.31
CA PRO A 98 34.23 -2.71 15.98
C PRO A 98 33.20 -2.18 14.99
N ASP A 99 33.62 -1.28 14.10
CA ASP A 99 32.72 -0.63 13.12
C ASP A 99 31.95 -1.64 12.26
N ALA A 100 32.56 -2.77 11.91
CA ALA A 100 31.90 -3.84 11.16
C ALA A 100 30.70 -4.45 11.91
N VAL A 101 30.78 -4.57 13.24
CA VAL A 101 29.69 -5.07 14.08
C VAL A 101 28.59 -4.02 14.22
N VAL A 102 28.96 -2.76 14.43
CA VAL A 102 28.01 -1.64 14.51
C VAL A 102 27.22 -1.50 13.21
N ASN A 103 27.90 -1.55 12.07
CA ASN A 103 27.27 -1.49 10.75
C ASN A 103 26.31 -2.67 10.52
N SER A 104 26.63 -3.87 11.04
CA SER A 104 25.75 -5.03 10.96
C SER A 104 24.47 -4.85 11.78
N ILE A 105 24.58 -4.27 12.98
CA ILE A 105 23.43 -3.99 13.86
C ILE A 105 22.54 -2.91 13.22
N GLU A 106 23.14 -1.85 12.68
CA GLU A 106 22.41 -0.79 11.96
C GLU A 106 21.59 -1.35 10.79
N GLU A 107 22.18 -2.26 10.02
CA GLU A 107 21.52 -2.89 8.89
C GLU A 107 20.31 -3.74 9.34
N GLN A 108 20.47 -4.55 10.40
CA GLN A 108 19.38 -5.37 10.94
C GLN A 108 18.19 -4.53 11.43
N LEU A 109 18.43 -3.30 11.88
CA LEU A 109 17.40 -2.37 12.34
C LEU A 109 16.88 -1.43 11.25
N SER A 110 17.28 -1.62 9.99
CA SER A 110 16.87 -0.77 8.86
C SER A 110 15.69 -1.32 8.06
N GLY A 111 15.24 -2.55 8.35
CA GLY A 111 14.11 -3.19 7.67
C GLY A 111 12.73 -2.64 8.07
N ALA A 112 11.70 -2.94 7.26
CA ALA A 112 10.33 -2.48 7.48
C ALA A 112 9.74 -2.92 8.84
N CYS A 113 10.11 -4.10 9.35
CA CYS A 113 9.69 -4.56 10.67
C CYS A 113 10.09 -3.58 11.78
N THR A 114 11.29 -2.98 11.70
CA THR A 114 11.74 -1.98 12.68
C THR A 114 10.90 -0.71 12.58
N THR A 115 10.58 -0.28 11.37
CA THR A 115 9.71 0.89 11.12
C THR A 115 8.31 0.68 11.70
N GLU A 116 7.72 -0.50 11.51
CA GLU A 116 6.41 -0.82 12.08
C GLU A 116 6.43 -0.84 13.61
N ILE A 117 7.45 -1.46 14.20
CA ILE A 117 7.63 -1.52 15.66
C ILE A 117 7.82 -0.11 16.23
N ALA A 118 8.69 0.70 15.62
CA ALA A 118 8.95 2.06 16.09
C ALA A 118 7.71 2.95 15.98
N ALA A 119 6.93 2.84 14.90
CA ALA A 119 5.65 3.52 14.79
C ALA A 119 4.68 3.06 15.89
N PHE A 120 4.63 1.76 16.20
CA PHE A 120 3.79 1.22 17.26
C PHE A 120 4.19 1.70 18.65
N ASP A 121 5.49 1.93 18.91
CA ASP A 121 5.95 2.49 20.18
C ASP A 121 5.35 3.89 20.43
N GLU A 122 5.32 4.75 19.40
CA GLU A 122 4.68 6.06 19.48
C GLU A 122 3.16 5.95 19.72
N PHE A 123 2.47 5.00 19.05
CA PHE A 123 1.06 4.70 19.33
C PHE A 123 0.83 4.29 20.79
N THR A 124 1.71 3.44 21.33
CA THR A 124 1.64 2.93 22.70
C THR A 124 1.74 4.07 23.70
N GLY A 125 2.62 5.04 23.46
CA GLY A 125 2.71 6.25 24.27
C GLY A 125 1.39 7.03 24.32
N LEU A 126 0.72 7.21 23.19
CA LEU A 126 -0.55 7.95 23.12
C LEU A 126 -1.74 7.21 23.77
N LEU A 127 -1.71 5.89 23.79
CA LEU A 127 -2.77 5.05 24.36
C LEU A 127 -2.65 4.80 25.86
N THR A 128 -1.45 4.98 26.42
CA THR A 128 -1.14 4.67 27.82
C THR A 128 -0.82 5.90 28.67
N ASN A 129 -0.38 7.01 28.05
CA ASN A 129 -0.01 8.22 28.79
C ASN A 129 -1.23 9.02 29.25
N GLN A 130 -1.63 8.83 30.51
CA GLN A 130 -2.77 9.51 31.14
C GLN A 130 -2.67 11.04 31.13
N ALA A 131 -1.45 11.60 31.15
CA ALA A 131 -1.26 13.05 31.08
C ALA A 131 -1.68 13.62 29.72
N VAL A 132 -1.46 12.87 28.64
CA VAL A 132 -1.94 13.25 27.30
C VAL A 132 -3.43 12.96 27.17
N ILE A 133 -3.87 11.77 27.57
CA ILE A 133 -5.27 11.34 27.43
C ILE A 133 -6.24 12.31 28.14
N SER A 134 -5.91 12.77 29.36
CA SER A 134 -6.76 13.69 30.12
C SER A 134 -6.95 15.09 29.49
N GLN A 135 -6.08 15.48 28.55
CA GLN A 135 -6.16 16.76 27.85
C GLN A 135 -7.19 16.77 26.73
N PHE A 136 -7.61 15.61 26.24
CA PHE A 136 -8.50 15.47 25.09
C PHE A 136 -9.72 14.63 25.44
N ASP A 137 -10.85 14.97 24.85
CA ASP A 137 -12.07 14.15 24.94
C ASP A 137 -12.02 13.03 23.89
N HIS A 138 -11.38 13.29 22.74
CA HIS A 138 -11.16 12.31 21.68
C HIS A 138 -9.74 12.41 21.11
N ILE A 139 -9.09 11.27 20.90
CA ILE A 139 -7.86 11.11 20.13
C ILE A 139 -8.18 10.24 18.91
N ILE A 140 -7.94 10.78 17.72
CA ILE A 140 -8.36 10.21 16.45
C ILE A 140 -7.14 9.88 15.62
N PHE A 141 -7.02 8.63 15.19
CA PHE A 141 -5.92 8.14 14.37
C PHE A 141 -6.39 7.89 12.94
N ASP A 142 -5.70 8.46 11.95
CA ASP A 142 -6.05 8.30 10.54
C ASP A 142 -5.68 6.94 9.92
N THR A 143 -4.84 6.18 10.61
CA THR A 143 -4.45 4.80 10.27
C THR A 143 -4.41 3.97 11.55
N ALA A 144 -4.85 2.72 11.47
CA ALA A 144 -4.73 1.76 12.56
C ALA A 144 -3.49 0.87 12.37
N PRO A 145 -2.87 0.38 13.45
CA PRO A 145 -1.83 -0.66 13.36
C PRO A 145 -2.39 -1.93 12.71
N THR A 146 -1.53 -2.67 12.00
CA THR A 146 -1.96 -3.89 11.31
C THR A 146 -2.18 -5.03 12.31
N GLY A 147 -3.02 -6.01 11.94
CA GLY A 147 -3.20 -7.23 12.73
C GLY A 147 -1.91 -8.04 12.89
N HIS A 148 -0.95 -7.91 11.97
CA HIS A 148 0.38 -8.51 12.12
C HIS A 148 1.17 -7.86 13.26
N THR A 149 1.27 -6.53 13.25
CA THR A 149 1.98 -5.76 14.30
C THR A 149 1.37 -6.02 15.68
N ILE A 150 0.04 -6.04 15.79
CA ILE A 150 -0.63 -6.32 17.07
C ILE A 150 -0.38 -7.77 17.54
N ARG A 151 -0.43 -8.76 16.64
CA ARG A 151 -0.13 -10.17 16.99
C ARG A 151 1.31 -10.35 17.45
N MET A 152 2.29 -9.74 16.77
CA MET A 152 3.70 -9.82 17.17
C MET A 152 3.93 -9.37 18.62
N LEU A 153 3.20 -8.33 19.06
CA LEU A 153 3.31 -7.78 20.40
C LEU A 153 2.52 -8.57 21.45
N GLN A 154 1.53 -9.37 21.03
CA GLN A 154 0.77 -10.28 21.89
C GLN A 154 1.47 -11.63 22.11
N LEU A 155 2.36 -12.05 21.21
CA LEU A 155 3.02 -13.36 21.29
C LEU A 155 3.91 -13.46 22.54
N PRO A 156 3.62 -14.35 23.52
CA PRO A 156 4.44 -14.48 24.73
C PRO A 156 5.86 -14.98 24.46
N GLY A 157 6.03 -15.89 23.49
CA GLY A 157 7.30 -16.57 23.17
C GLY A 157 8.26 -15.80 22.24
N ALA A 158 7.83 -14.69 21.63
CA ALA A 158 8.72 -13.85 20.83
C ALA A 158 9.76 -13.07 21.69
N TRP A 159 9.61 -13.12 23.01
CA TRP A 159 10.31 -12.26 23.96
C TRP A 159 11.19 -13.05 24.94
N SER A 160 10.78 -14.25 25.37
CA SER A 160 11.48 -15.02 26.41
C SER A 160 12.44 -16.08 25.87
N ASP A 161 12.00 -16.88 24.91
CA ASP A 161 12.71 -18.15 24.61
C ASP A 161 13.88 -17.94 23.63
N PHE A 162 13.85 -16.87 22.83
CA PHE A 162 14.87 -16.60 21.81
C PHE A 162 16.17 -16.00 22.39
N LEU A 163 16.07 -15.26 23.50
CA LEU A 163 17.20 -14.57 24.14
C LEU A 163 17.93 -15.47 25.16
N GLU A 164 17.26 -16.47 25.75
CA GLU A 164 17.89 -17.39 26.70
C GLU A 164 18.84 -18.40 26.04
N GLU A 165 18.60 -18.79 24.77
CA GLU A 165 19.42 -19.82 24.10
C GLU A 165 20.58 -19.29 23.23
N GLY A 166 20.64 -17.99 22.93
CA GLY A 166 21.81 -17.34 22.28
C GLY A 166 22.28 -17.99 20.97
N LYS A 167 21.41 -18.71 20.26
CA LYS A 167 21.77 -19.59 19.12
C LYS A 167 20.94 -19.40 17.85
N GLY A 168 20.19 -18.31 17.72
CA GLY A 168 19.38 -18.03 16.53
C GLY A 168 19.90 -16.83 15.73
N ASP A 169 20.37 -17.08 14.50
CA ASP A 169 20.75 -16.05 13.53
C ASP A 169 19.47 -15.52 12.83
N ALA A 170 18.63 -14.76 13.56
CA ALA A 170 17.38 -14.22 13.01
C ALA A 170 17.52 -12.74 12.65
N SER A 171 17.60 -12.47 11.34
CA SER A 171 17.79 -11.15 10.72
C SER A 171 16.76 -10.08 11.10
N CYS A 172 15.57 -10.45 11.59
CA CYS A 172 14.43 -9.53 11.74
C CYS A 172 13.92 -9.34 13.20
N LEU A 173 14.49 -10.04 14.19
CA LEU A 173 14.04 -9.97 15.59
C LEU A 173 14.92 -9.08 16.48
N GLY A 174 16.04 -8.56 15.95
CA GLY A 174 16.90 -7.58 16.63
C GLY A 174 16.16 -6.37 17.24
N PRO A 175 15.07 -5.85 16.64
CA PRO A 175 14.28 -4.78 17.24
C PRO A 175 13.58 -5.16 18.55
N LEU A 176 13.33 -6.43 18.86
CA LEU A 176 12.59 -6.81 20.08
C LEU A 176 13.42 -6.63 21.37
N ALA A 177 14.75 -6.66 21.26
CA ALA A 177 15.66 -6.53 22.42
C ALA A 177 15.54 -5.16 23.12
N GLY A 178 15.12 -4.10 22.41
CA GLY A 178 14.90 -2.77 23.00
C GLY A 178 13.59 -2.62 23.77
N LEU A 179 12.66 -3.56 23.59
CA LEU A 179 11.25 -3.42 23.98
C LEU A 179 10.90 -4.17 25.28
N GLU A 180 11.82 -4.94 25.85
CA GLU A 180 11.61 -5.73 27.07
C GLU A 180 11.16 -4.89 28.28
N LYS A 181 11.70 -3.66 28.42
CA LYS A 181 11.35 -2.71 29.49
C LYS A 181 9.96 -2.07 29.33
N GLN A 182 9.32 -2.23 28.17
CA GLN A 182 8.02 -1.61 27.85
C GLN A 182 6.89 -2.64 27.70
N ARG A 183 7.12 -3.91 28.06
CA ARG A 183 6.12 -5.00 27.97
C ARG A 183 4.77 -4.63 28.60
N GLU A 184 4.79 -4.04 29.78
CA GLU A 184 3.56 -3.61 30.48
C GLU A 184 2.82 -2.50 29.71
N GLN A 185 3.55 -1.60 29.06
CA GLN A 185 2.96 -0.53 28.25
C GLN A 185 2.31 -1.09 26.98
N TYR A 186 2.96 -2.03 26.29
CA TYR A 186 2.36 -2.68 25.12
C TYR A 186 1.11 -3.48 25.48
N HIS A 187 1.16 -4.23 26.58
CA HIS A 187 -0.02 -4.94 27.07
C HIS A 187 -1.17 -3.96 27.38
N ALA A 188 -0.89 -2.87 28.09
CA ALA A 188 -1.88 -1.84 28.40
C ALA A 188 -2.43 -1.15 27.14
N ALA A 189 -1.61 -0.98 26.09
CA ALA A 189 -2.07 -0.45 24.81
C ALA A 189 -2.97 -1.43 24.06
N VAL A 190 -2.62 -2.72 24.04
CA VAL A 190 -3.47 -3.77 23.46
C VAL A 190 -4.80 -3.90 24.21
N GLU A 191 -4.79 -3.83 25.55
CA GLU A 191 -6.02 -3.79 26.35
C GLU A 191 -6.87 -2.54 26.04
N ALA A 192 -6.23 -1.37 25.92
CA ALA A 192 -6.92 -0.14 25.53
C ALA A 192 -7.60 -0.26 24.17
N LEU A 193 -6.91 -0.88 23.22
CA LEU A 193 -7.38 -1.11 21.87
C LEU A 193 -8.55 -2.11 21.83
N ALA A 194 -8.49 -3.17 22.62
CA ALA A 194 -9.55 -4.18 22.71
C ALA A 194 -10.79 -3.73 23.50
N ASP A 195 -10.66 -2.72 24.38
CA ASP A 195 -11.77 -2.21 25.21
C ASP A 195 -12.78 -1.38 24.39
N PRO A 196 -14.03 -1.86 24.20
CA PRO A 196 -15.05 -1.17 23.40
C PRO A 196 -15.60 0.11 24.04
N GLN A 197 -15.28 0.39 25.31
CA GLN A 197 -15.58 1.67 25.98
C GLN A 197 -14.50 2.72 25.72
N ARG A 198 -13.27 2.29 25.41
CA ARG A 198 -12.13 3.16 25.15
C ARG A 198 -11.88 3.37 23.67
N THR A 199 -12.10 2.33 22.85
CA THR A 199 -11.69 2.33 21.44
C THR A 199 -12.83 1.95 20.50
N ARG A 200 -12.87 2.65 19.36
CA ARG A 200 -13.73 2.32 18.22
C ARG A 200 -12.88 2.20 16.95
N MET A 201 -13.05 1.10 16.23
CA MET A 201 -12.46 0.90 14.90
C MET A 201 -13.47 1.29 13.81
N VAL A 202 -13.04 2.09 12.84
CA VAL A 202 -13.81 2.48 11.66
C VAL A 202 -13.10 1.92 10.42
N LEU A 203 -13.69 0.86 9.85
CA LEU A 203 -13.31 0.26 8.58
C LEU A 203 -13.81 1.16 7.45
N VAL A 204 -12.90 1.78 6.70
CA VAL A 204 -13.22 2.62 5.56
C VAL A 204 -13.01 1.82 4.27
N ALA A 205 -14.04 1.74 3.44
CA ALA A 205 -14.02 1.01 2.18
C ALA A 205 -14.67 1.83 1.06
N ARG A 206 -14.45 1.41 -0.19
CA ARG A 206 -15.21 1.85 -1.36
C ARG A 206 -16.21 0.76 -1.73
N ALA A 207 -17.25 1.10 -2.48
CA ALA A 207 -18.21 0.13 -3.03
C ALA A 207 -17.60 -0.68 -4.19
N GLN A 208 -16.53 -1.42 -3.90
CA GLN A 208 -15.77 -2.23 -4.84
C GLN A 208 -15.46 -3.58 -4.20
N THR A 209 -15.65 -4.68 -4.94
CA THR A 209 -15.44 -6.05 -4.43
C THR A 209 -14.09 -6.24 -3.75
N ALA A 210 -12.99 -5.78 -4.35
CA ALA A 210 -11.66 -5.92 -3.77
C ALA A 210 -11.50 -5.13 -2.46
N ALA A 211 -12.04 -3.92 -2.37
CA ALA A 211 -11.98 -3.10 -1.16
C ALA A 211 -12.84 -3.71 -0.03
N LEU A 212 -14.02 -4.24 -0.37
CA LEU A 212 -14.91 -4.90 0.59
C LEU A 212 -14.33 -6.23 1.09
N ARG A 213 -13.68 -7.03 0.24
CA ARG A 213 -12.98 -8.24 0.69
C ARG A 213 -11.83 -7.93 1.64
N GLU A 214 -11.07 -6.87 1.36
CA GLU A 214 -9.97 -6.45 2.22
C GLU A 214 -10.47 -5.93 3.58
N ALA A 215 -11.56 -5.14 3.56
CA ALA A 215 -12.21 -4.71 4.79
C ALA A 215 -12.76 -5.89 5.59
N ALA A 216 -13.30 -6.93 4.94
CA ALA A 216 -13.78 -8.14 5.59
C ALA A 216 -12.63 -8.94 6.25
N ARG A 217 -11.50 -9.11 5.55
CA ARG A 217 -10.30 -9.74 6.12
C ARG A 217 -9.81 -8.97 7.34
N THR A 218 -9.69 -7.64 7.21
CA THR A 218 -9.26 -6.76 8.32
C THR A 218 -10.23 -6.87 9.50
N HIS A 219 -11.53 -6.93 9.22
CA HIS A 219 -12.57 -7.07 10.24
C HIS A 219 -12.39 -8.36 11.06
N GLU A 220 -12.22 -9.49 10.37
CA GLU A 220 -12.01 -10.81 10.98
C GLU A 220 -10.71 -10.86 11.80
N GLU A 221 -9.61 -10.33 11.26
CA GLU A 221 -8.32 -10.29 11.96
C GLU A 221 -8.38 -9.45 13.24
N LEU A 222 -8.98 -8.26 13.18
CA LEU A 222 -9.15 -7.42 14.36
C LEU A 222 -10.13 -8.06 15.36
N ALA A 223 -11.21 -8.69 14.88
CA ALA A 223 -12.15 -9.39 15.76
C ALA A 223 -11.46 -10.53 16.52
N ALA A 224 -10.59 -11.30 15.85
CA ALA A 224 -9.80 -12.38 16.46
C ALA A 224 -8.83 -11.88 17.56
N ILE A 225 -8.37 -10.63 17.44
CA ILE A 225 -7.48 -9.98 18.41
C ILE A 225 -8.25 -9.40 19.62
N GLY A 226 -9.59 -9.29 19.51
CA GLY A 226 -10.47 -8.82 20.59
C GLY A 226 -11.17 -7.49 20.28
N PHE A 227 -11.05 -6.93 19.08
CA PHE A 227 -11.75 -5.70 18.71
C PHE A 227 -13.22 -5.97 18.37
N GLN A 228 -14.09 -5.76 19.36
CA GLN A 228 -15.52 -6.11 19.25
C GLN A 228 -16.41 -5.02 18.64
N ARG A 229 -16.00 -3.73 18.71
CA ARG A 229 -16.79 -2.59 18.18
C ARG A 229 -16.17 -2.02 16.92
N GLN A 230 -16.55 -2.60 15.79
CA GLN A 230 -16.12 -2.17 14.47
C GLN A 230 -17.30 -1.56 13.70
N TYR A 231 -17.04 -0.46 12.99
CA TYR A 231 -18.01 0.25 12.15
C TYR A 231 -17.52 0.24 10.72
N LEU A 232 -18.43 0.14 9.75
CA LEU A 232 -18.13 0.23 8.34
C LEU A 232 -18.55 1.59 7.81
N VAL A 233 -17.65 2.26 7.08
CA VAL A 233 -17.97 3.45 6.30
C VAL A 233 -17.64 3.18 4.84
N ILE A 234 -18.66 3.16 4.00
CA ILE A 234 -18.51 3.04 2.55
C ILE A 234 -18.43 4.45 1.99
N ASN A 235 -17.22 4.88 1.67
CA ASN A 235 -16.93 6.24 1.28
C ASN A 235 -17.10 6.47 -0.23
N GLY A 236 -17.64 7.64 -0.57
CA GLY A 236 -17.83 8.17 -1.91
C GLY A 236 -18.54 7.22 -2.89
N VAL A 237 -19.73 6.78 -2.49
CA VAL A 237 -20.70 6.06 -3.32
C VAL A 237 -21.31 7.02 -4.33
N MET A 238 -21.39 6.60 -5.59
CA MET A 238 -21.97 7.39 -6.67
C MET A 238 -23.47 7.63 -6.42
N PRO A 239 -23.94 8.90 -6.37
CA PRO A 239 -25.36 9.18 -6.22
C PRO A 239 -26.18 8.66 -7.41
N GLU A 240 -27.27 7.94 -7.14
CA GLU A 240 -28.12 7.35 -8.20
C GLU A 240 -28.72 8.39 -9.16
N ALA A 241 -28.90 9.63 -8.69
CA ALA A 241 -29.40 10.74 -9.51
C ALA A 241 -28.48 11.09 -10.69
N GLU A 242 -27.16 10.85 -10.57
CA GLU A 242 -26.19 11.11 -11.63
C GLU A 242 -26.26 10.08 -12.76
N ALA A 243 -26.81 8.88 -12.51
CA ALA A 243 -26.92 7.81 -13.49
C ALA A 243 -27.99 8.06 -14.56
N VAL A 244 -28.89 9.02 -14.36
CA VAL A 244 -30.08 9.21 -15.23
C VAL A 244 -29.70 9.67 -16.64
N HIS A 245 -28.60 10.43 -16.79
CA HIS A 245 -28.24 11.11 -18.04
C HIS A 245 -26.81 10.82 -18.52
N ASP A 246 -26.12 9.86 -17.89
CA ASP A 246 -24.74 9.52 -18.20
C ASP A 246 -24.54 8.00 -18.12
N LYS A 247 -24.04 7.40 -19.20
CA LYS A 247 -23.82 5.95 -19.31
C LYS A 247 -22.70 5.46 -18.40
N LEU A 248 -21.62 6.22 -18.27
CA LEU A 248 -20.51 5.90 -17.38
C LEU A 248 -20.94 5.97 -15.92
N ALA A 249 -21.68 7.00 -15.53
CA ALA A 249 -22.28 7.13 -14.21
C ALA A 249 -23.23 5.95 -13.91
N ALA A 250 -24.09 5.58 -14.87
CA ALA A 250 -24.96 4.42 -14.73
C ALA A 250 -24.18 3.12 -14.55
N ALA A 251 -23.11 2.92 -15.31
CA ALA A 251 -22.25 1.76 -15.20
C ALA A 251 -21.51 1.70 -13.84
N ILE A 252 -21.03 2.86 -13.35
CA ILE A 252 -20.42 2.99 -12.01
C ILE A 252 -21.43 2.61 -10.94
N VAL A 253 -22.63 3.19 -10.94
CA VAL A 253 -23.69 2.88 -9.97
C VAL A 253 -24.04 1.39 -9.99
N GLN A 254 -24.19 0.80 -11.18
CA GLN A 254 -24.50 -0.63 -11.31
C GLN A 254 -23.39 -1.52 -10.71
N ARG A 255 -22.12 -1.18 -10.94
CA ARG A 255 -20.96 -1.91 -10.38
C ARG A 255 -20.87 -1.76 -8.86
N GLU A 256 -21.11 -0.57 -8.35
CA GLU A 256 -21.15 -0.31 -6.91
C GLU A 256 -22.28 -1.09 -6.24
N GLN A 257 -23.49 -1.06 -6.80
CA GLN A 257 -24.63 -1.82 -6.28
C GLN A 257 -24.39 -3.33 -6.33
N SER A 258 -23.78 -3.85 -7.41
CA SER A 258 -23.37 -5.26 -7.48
C SER A 258 -22.38 -5.63 -6.36
N SER A 259 -21.40 -4.77 -6.11
CA SER A 259 -20.41 -4.97 -5.03
C SER A 259 -21.05 -4.91 -3.64
N LEU A 260 -21.99 -4.00 -3.42
CA LEU A 260 -22.74 -3.88 -2.16
C LEU A 260 -23.64 -5.08 -1.91
N ASN A 261 -24.34 -5.56 -2.95
CA ASN A 261 -25.21 -6.73 -2.86
C ASN A 261 -24.41 -8.02 -2.55
N THR A 262 -23.23 -8.15 -3.15
CA THR A 262 -22.30 -9.28 -2.96
C THR A 262 -21.31 -9.07 -1.80
N MET A 263 -21.51 -8.04 -0.98
CA MET A 263 -20.66 -7.76 0.17
C MET A 263 -20.54 -8.97 1.10
N PRO A 264 -19.33 -9.28 1.62
CA PRO A 264 -19.11 -10.36 2.57
C PRO A 264 -20.07 -10.29 3.77
N ALA A 265 -20.57 -11.45 4.21
CA ALA A 265 -21.58 -11.53 5.27
C ALA A 265 -21.13 -10.85 6.57
N VAL A 266 -19.87 -11.04 6.95
CA VAL A 266 -19.26 -10.44 8.14
C VAL A 266 -19.37 -8.91 8.18
N LEU A 267 -19.32 -8.25 7.01
CA LEU A 267 -19.46 -6.80 6.93
C LEU A 267 -20.93 -6.33 6.94
N LYS A 268 -21.88 -7.18 6.53
CA LYS A 268 -23.31 -6.86 6.54
C LYS A 268 -23.87 -6.76 7.96
N GLU A 269 -23.22 -7.42 8.92
CA GLU A 269 -23.59 -7.37 10.34
C GLU A 269 -23.04 -6.12 11.05
N ALA A 270 -22.01 -5.48 10.49
CA ALA A 270 -21.40 -4.28 11.06
C ALA A 270 -22.30 -3.04 10.84
N PRO A 271 -22.40 -2.11 11.83
CA PRO A 271 -23.07 -0.83 11.62
C PRO A 271 -22.42 -0.06 10.47
N CYS A 272 -23.21 0.29 9.46
CA CYS A 272 -22.72 0.82 8.20
C CYS A 272 -23.28 2.21 7.88
N ASP A 273 -22.39 3.17 7.60
CA ASP A 273 -22.74 4.46 7.01
C ASP A 273 -22.23 4.51 5.55
N GLN A 274 -23.00 5.12 4.65
CA GLN A 274 -22.56 5.39 3.27
C GLN A 274 -22.43 6.89 3.06
N LEU A 275 -21.29 7.31 2.50
CA LEU A 275 -21.00 8.70 2.16
C LEU A 275 -21.08 8.86 0.63
N PRO A 276 -21.74 9.91 0.12
CA PRO A 276 -21.80 10.14 -1.32
C PRO A 276 -20.45 10.60 -1.86
N LEU A 277 -20.20 10.32 -3.14
CA LEU A 277 -19.07 10.89 -3.87
C LEU A 277 -19.28 12.40 -3.98
N LEU A 278 -18.27 13.19 -3.61
CA LEU A 278 -18.27 14.64 -3.77
C LEU A 278 -17.53 15.03 -5.05
N GLY A 279 -17.94 16.14 -5.68
CA GLY A 279 -17.33 16.62 -6.92
C GLY A 279 -15.91 17.15 -6.71
N PHE A 280 -15.68 17.82 -5.58
CA PHE A 280 -14.43 18.50 -5.26
C PHE A 280 -13.47 17.65 -4.41
N ASN A 281 -12.18 18.02 -4.46
CA ASN A 281 -11.16 17.46 -3.57
C ASN A 281 -11.38 17.93 -2.12
N LEU A 282 -11.12 17.05 -1.16
CA LEU A 282 -11.30 17.29 0.28
C LEU A 282 -10.15 18.10 0.88
N VAL A 283 -9.87 19.26 0.29
CA VAL A 283 -8.84 20.20 0.77
C VAL A 283 -9.52 21.43 1.36
N GLY A 284 -9.17 21.77 2.59
CA GLY A 284 -9.73 22.91 3.31
C GLY A 284 -10.98 22.59 4.13
N LEU A 285 -11.27 23.50 5.07
CA LEU A 285 -12.28 23.29 6.12
C LEU A 285 -13.71 23.13 5.60
N SER A 286 -14.10 23.90 4.57
CA SER A 286 -15.44 23.81 3.98
C SER A 286 -15.69 22.46 3.33
N ALA A 287 -14.69 21.95 2.60
CA ALA A 287 -14.77 20.65 1.94
C ALA A 287 -14.89 19.50 2.95
N LEU A 288 -14.13 19.55 4.05
CA LEU A 288 -14.23 18.56 5.13
C LEU A 288 -15.60 18.58 5.83
N ARG A 289 -16.18 19.76 6.09
CA ARG A 289 -17.53 19.85 6.66
C ARG A 289 -18.58 19.28 5.71
N ALA A 290 -18.43 19.51 4.42
CA ALA A 290 -19.33 18.99 3.41
C ALA A 290 -19.30 17.44 3.32
N LEU A 291 -18.19 16.79 3.69
CA LEU A 291 -18.09 15.32 3.72
C LEU A 291 -19.11 14.68 4.67
N LEU A 292 -19.32 15.28 5.85
CA LEU A 292 -20.28 14.78 6.83
C LEU A 292 -21.67 15.40 6.68
N ASN A 293 -21.78 16.54 5.99
CA ASN A 293 -23.03 17.26 5.72
C ASN A 293 -23.11 17.70 4.24
N PRO A 294 -23.43 16.79 3.31
CA PRO A 294 -23.41 17.07 1.87
C PRO A 294 -24.37 18.16 1.42
N SER A 295 -25.47 18.37 2.16
CA SER A 295 -26.48 19.42 1.89
C SER A 295 -25.93 20.86 1.99
N SER A 296 -24.73 21.03 2.56
CA SER A 296 -24.05 22.33 2.70
C SER A 296 -23.08 22.64 1.55
N ALA A 297 -22.89 21.72 0.60
CA ALA A 297 -21.95 21.89 -0.50
C ALA A 297 -22.49 22.85 -1.57
N VAL A 298 -21.75 23.92 -1.85
CA VAL A 298 -22.00 24.81 -2.99
C VAL A 298 -21.13 24.32 -4.16
N SER A 299 -21.75 23.70 -5.17
CA SER A 299 -21.05 23.36 -6.41
C SER A 299 -20.71 24.64 -7.17
N SER A 300 -19.44 24.81 -7.53
CA SER A 300 -18.93 26.02 -8.21
C SER A 300 -18.11 25.71 -9.46
N SER A 301 -17.96 24.45 -9.85
CA SER A 301 -17.11 24.07 -10.97
C SER A 301 -17.79 24.32 -12.31
N LYS A 302 -17.04 24.93 -13.22
CA LYS A 302 -17.40 24.98 -14.64
C LYS A 302 -17.05 23.63 -15.28
N PRO A 303 -17.88 23.10 -16.20
CA PRO A 303 -17.57 21.87 -16.91
C PRO A 303 -16.28 22.02 -17.72
N ILE A 304 -15.52 20.92 -17.85
CA ILE A 304 -14.39 20.82 -18.78
C ILE A 304 -14.90 21.17 -20.17
N ARG A 305 -14.29 22.16 -20.82
CA ARG A 305 -14.65 22.55 -22.19
C ARG A 305 -13.97 21.68 -23.25
N GLU A 306 -12.73 21.24 -22.98
CA GLU A 306 -11.92 20.40 -23.88
C GLU A 306 -11.07 19.43 -23.04
N ALA A 307 -11.02 18.16 -23.45
CA ALA A 307 -10.20 17.16 -22.78
C ALA A 307 -8.70 17.40 -23.05
N PRO A 308 -7.82 17.10 -22.08
CA PRO A 308 -6.39 17.24 -22.28
C PRO A 308 -5.91 16.27 -23.36
N THR A 309 -5.01 16.74 -24.23
CA THR A 309 -4.31 15.86 -25.17
C THR A 309 -3.20 15.12 -24.42
N CYS A 310 -3.42 13.83 -24.18
CA CYS A 310 -2.52 12.97 -23.42
C CYS A 310 -2.02 11.80 -24.29
N PRO A 311 -0.76 11.36 -24.13
CA PRO A 311 -0.30 10.12 -24.76
C PRO A 311 -1.11 8.91 -24.28
N ASP A 312 -1.38 7.99 -25.20
CA ASP A 312 -2.06 6.74 -24.89
C ASP A 312 -1.08 5.64 -24.49
N LEU A 313 -1.61 4.55 -23.91
CA LEU A 313 -0.79 3.42 -23.48
C LEU A 313 -0.13 2.72 -24.69
N SER A 314 -0.74 2.78 -25.87
CA SER A 314 -0.21 2.17 -27.08
C SER A 314 1.16 2.73 -27.49
N SER A 315 1.38 4.04 -27.29
CA SER A 315 2.67 4.68 -27.55
C SER A 315 3.82 4.11 -26.71
N LEU A 316 3.56 3.76 -25.44
CA LEU A 316 4.54 3.11 -24.59
C LEU A 316 4.82 1.67 -25.05
N ILE A 317 3.80 0.96 -25.54
CA ILE A 317 3.95 -0.41 -26.03
C ILE A 317 4.76 -0.44 -27.33
N ASP A 318 4.63 0.57 -28.19
CA ASP A 318 5.44 0.72 -29.40
C ASP A 318 6.94 0.78 -29.06
N ASP A 319 7.31 1.60 -28.09
CA ASP A 319 8.69 1.70 -27.59
C ASP A 319 9.17 0.37 -26.96
N LEU A 320 8.33 -0.32 -26.20
CA LEU A 320 8.67 -1.60 -25.57
C LEU A 320 8.90 -2.70 -26.61
N ALA A 321 8.01 -2.80 -27.59
CA ALA A 321 8.05 -3.83 -28.63
C ALA A 321 9.31 -3.73 -29.51
N ALA A 322 9.85 -2.52 -29.71
CA ALA A 322 11.05 -2.29 -30.51
C ALA A 322 12.30 -3.03 -29.99
N HIS A 323 12.35 -3.35 -28.70
CA HIS A 323 13.47 -4.09 -28.09
C HIS A 323 13.38 -5.62 -28.24
N GLY A 324 12.19 -6.16 -28.55
CA GLY A 324 11.94 -7.58 -28.82
C GLY A 324 11.93 -8.53 -27.62
N HIS A 325 12.57 -8.17 -26.50
CA HIS A 325 12.55 -8.89 -25.21
C HIS A 325 12.87 -7.93 -24.07
N GLY A 326 12.66 -8.38 -22.82
CA GLY A 326 12.98 -7.61 -21.62
C GLY A 326 12.02 -7.85 -20.47
N LEU A 327 12.39 -7.36 -19.30
CA LEU A 327 11.59 -7.39 -18.09
C LEU A 327 10.77 -6.11 -17.98
N ILE A 328 9.46 -6.22 -17.82
CA ILE A 328 8.54 -5.12 -17.61
C ILE A 328 7.89 -5.31 -16.24
N MET A 329 8.02 -4.35 -15.34
CA MET A 329 7.46 -4.43 -14.00
C MET A 329 6.43 -3.33 -13.80
N THR A 330 5.18 -3.67 -13.51
CA THR A 330 4.18 -2.68 -13.10
C THR A 330 4.19 -2.53 -11.59
N MET A 331 4.49 -1.32 -11.12
CA MET A 331 4.63 -0.97 -9.71
C MET A 331 3.69 0.16 -9.33
N GLY A 332 3.39 0.30 -8.04
CA GLY A 332 2.39 1.26 -7.57
C GLY A 332 1.56 0.74 -6.40
N LYS A 333 0.76 1.63 -5.80
CA LYS A 333 0.00 1.31 -4.60
C LYS A 333 -1.10 0.29 -4.88
N GLY A 334 -1.66 -0.30 -3.83
CA GLY A 334 -2.74 -1.28 -4.00
C GLY A 334 -3.97 -0.62 -4.64
N GLY A 335 -4.55 -1.23 -5.67
CA GLY A 335 -5.81 -0.74 -6.27
C GLY A 335 -5.71 0.27 -7.40
N VAL A 336 -4.50 0.76 -7.74
CA VAL A 336 -4.30 1.68 -8.88
C VAL A 336 -4.46 1.00 -10.25
N GLY A 337 -4.56 -0.33 -10.29
CA GLY A 337 -4.76 -1.11 -11.53
C GLY A 337 -3.50 -1.72 -12.15
N LYS A 338 -2.44 -1.96 -11.36
CA LYS A 338 -1.20 -2.62 -11.82
C LYS A 338 -1.42 -3.90 -12.62
N THR A 339 -2.27 -4.78 -12.11
CA THR A 339 -2.63 -6.06 -12.74
C THR A 339 -3.30 -5.85 -14.09
N THR A 340 -4.21 -4.88 -14.18
CA THR A 340 -4.92 -4.52 -15.42
C THR A 340 -3.96 -3.96 -16.46
N VAL A 341 -3.08 -3.04 -16.06
CA VAL A 341 -2.06 -2.47 -16.96
C VAL A 341 -1.07 -3.56 -17.41
N ALA A 342 -0.60 -4.42 -16.49
CA ALA A 342 0.28 -5.54 -16.83
C ALA A 342 -0.38 -6.50 -17.83
N ALA A 343 -1.65 -6.84 -17.62
CA ALA A 343 -2.40 -7.70 -18.54
C ALA A 343 -2.57 -7.04 -19.92
N ALA A 344 -2.90 -5.75 -19.98
CA ALA A 344 -3.03 -5.01 -21.25
C ALA A 344 -1.70 -4.96 -22.03
N LEU A 345 -0.59 -4.68 -21.35
CA LEU A 345 0.76 -4.71 -21.94
C LEU A 345 1.10 -6.11 -22.47
N ALA A 346 0.86 -7.15 -21.68
CA ALA A 346 1.18 -8.52 -22.03
C ALA A 346 0.37 -9.02 -23.24
N VAL A 347 -0.94 -8.75 -23.24
CA VAL A 347 -1.87 -9.11 -24.33
C VAL A 347 -1.45 -8.45 -25.64
N GLU A 348 -1.13 -7.15 -25.62
CA GLU A 348 -0.75 -6.45 -26.85
C GLU A 348 0.62 -6.89 -27.38
N LEU A 349 1.60 -7.12 -26.50
CA LEU A 349 2.90 -7.67 -26.91
C LEU A 349 2.76 -9.07 -27.52
N ALA A 350 1.93 -9.93 -26.93
CA ALA A 350 1.67 -11.28 -27.45
C ALA A 350 0.98 -11.23 -28.83
N ARG A 351 0.00 -10.33 -29.00
CA ARG A 351 -0.69 -10.12 -30.28
C ARG A 351 0.24 -9.62 -31.38
N ARG A 352 1.26 -8.84 -31.03
CA ARG A 352 2.32 -8.40 -31.96
C ARG A 352 3.30 -9.51 -32.34
N GLY A 353 3.10 -10.73 -31.85
CA GLY A 353 3.87 -11.92 -32.19
C GLY A 353 5.08 -12.15 -31.29
N HIS A 354 5.22 -11.42 -30.19
CA HIS A 354 6.29 -11.67 -29.22
C HIS A 354 5.91 -12.82 -28.28
N ALA A 355 6.90 -13.59 -27.85
CA ALA A 355 6.72 -14.49 -26.72
C ALA A 355 6.61 -13.67 -25.43
N VAL A 356 5.56 -13.91 -24.65
CA VAL A 356 5.29 -13.17 -23.41
C VAL A 356 5.07 -14.13 -22.24
N HIS A 357 5.65 -13.80 -21.10
CA HIS A 357 5.35 -14.44 -19.83
C HIS A 357 4.76 -13.40 -18.87
N LEU A 358 3.47 -13.50 -18.59
CA LEU A 358 2.81 -12.68 -17.57
C LEU A 358 2.88 -13.40 -16.23
N THR A 359 3.39 -12.74 -15.20
CA THR A 359 3.45 -13.29 -13.84
C THR A 359 2.90 -12.29 -12.82
N THR A 360 2.36 -12.79 -11.70
CA THR A 360 2.02 -11.94 -10.56
C THR A 360 2.67 -12.46 -9.28
N SER A 361 3.08 -11.51 -8.46
CA SER A 361 3.54 -11.73 -7.07
C SER A 361 2.49 -11.33 -6.03
N ASP A 362 1.35 -10.77 -6.47
CA ASP A 362 0.27 -10.37 -5.56
C ASP A 362 -0.66 -11.57 -5.31
N PRO A 363 -0.76 -12.08 -4.06
CA PRO A 363 -1.62 -13.22 -3.76
C PRO A 363 -3.12 -12.92 -3.92
N ALA A 364 -3.50 -11.63 -3.97
CA ALA A 364 -4.86 -11.19 -4.23
C ALA A 364 -5.11 -10.85 -5.71
N ALA A 365 -4.08 -10.84 -6.56
CA ALA A 365 -4.26 -10.56 -7.98
C ALA A 365 -4.92 -11.74 -8.71
N HIS A 366 -6.02 -11.43 -9.39
CA HIS A 366 -6.70 -12.36 -10.27
C HIS A 366 -6.30 -12.12 -11.73
N VAL A 367 -5.01 -12.26 -12.06
CA VAL A 367 -4.49 -12.07 -13.43
C VAL A 367 -5.26 -12.92 -14.45
N LEU A 368 -5.54 -14.17 -14.12
CA LEU A 368 -6.33 -15.07 -14.96
C LEU A 368 -7.77 -14.58 -15.15
N ALA A 369 -8.37 -13.97 -14.12
CA ALA A 369 -9.69 -13.38 -14.25
C ALA A 369 -9.66 -12.14 -15.15
N ALA A 370 -8.61 -11.31 -15.08
CA ALA A 370 -8.46 -10.15 -15.96
C ALA A 370 -8.34 -10.55 -17.44
N LEU A 371 -7.64 -11.66 -17.74
CA LEU A 371 -7.47 -12.15 -19.11
C LEU A 371 -8.74 -12.78 -19.70
N GLY A 372 -9.57 -13.41 -18.87
CA GLY A 372 -10.82 -14.05 -19.31
C GLY A 372 -10.63 -15.28 -20.22
N GLY A 373 -9.40 -15.77 -20.40
CA GLY A 373 -9.08 -16.92 -21.25
C GLY A 373 -7.58 -17.09 -21.53
N GLU A 374 -7.23 -18.12 -22.32
CA GLU A 374 -5.87 -18.32 -22.83
C GLU A 374 -5.59 -17.40 -24.03
N VAL A 375 -4.33 -16.96 -24.17
CA VAL A 375 -3.87 -16.09 -25.26
C VAL A 375 -2.67 -16.74 -25.93
N GLU A 376 -2.69 -16.78 -27.27
CA GLU A 376 -1.59 -17.33 -28.06
C GLU A 376 -0.28 -16.55 -27.83
N ASN A 377 0.86 -17.25 -27.84
CA ASN A 377 2.20 -16.69 -27.55
C ASN A 377 2.38 -16.12 -26.13
N MET A 378 1.46 -16.39 -25.20
CA MET A 378 1.53 -15.93 -23.83
C MET A 378 1.43 -17.08 -22.83
N SER A 379 2.36 -17.13 -21.87
CA SER A 379 2.27 -18.00 -20.69
C SER A 379 1.92 -17.17 -19.46
N VAL A 380 1.06 -17.68 -18.59
CA VAL A 380 0.69 -17.04 -17.33
C VAL A 380 1.17 -17.88 -16.16
N SER A 381 1.86 -17.25 -15.20
CA SER A 381 2.24 -17.89 -13.95
C SER A 381 1.85 -17.04 -12.75
N ARG A 382 1.92 -17.65 -11.57
CA ARG A 382 1.77 -16.96 -10.29
C ARG A 382 2.89 -17.41 -9.38
N ILE A 383 3.52 -16.44 -8.72
CA ILE A 383 4.45 -16.71 -7.62
C ILE A 383 3.57 -16.79 -6.37
N ASP A 384 3.29 -18.01 -5.92
CA ASP A 384 2.61 -18.27 -4.66
C ASP A 384 3.66 -18.35 -3.53
N PRO A 385 3.63 -17.44 -2.54
CA PRO A 385 4.58 -17.46 -1.44
C PRO A 385 4.60 -18.78 -0.69
N HIS A 386 3.44 -19.37 -0.37
CA HIS A 386 3.38 -20.61 0.38
C HIS A 386 3.96 -21.78 -0.41
N ALA A 387 3.60 -21.89 -1.70
CA ALA A 387 4.14 -22.93 -2.56
C ALA A 387 5.65 -22.75 -2.79
N ALA A 388 6.13 -21.51 -2.91
CA ALA A 388 7.55 -21.21 -3.05
C ALA A 388 8.31 -21.60 -1.78
N THR A 389 7.79 -21.23 -0.60
CA THR A 389 8.36 -21.57 0.71
C THR A 389 8.45 -23.07 0.87
N GLU A 390 7.37 -23.81 0.68
CA GLU A 390 7.39 -25.28 0.81
C GLU A 390 8.35 -25.96 -0.17
N ALA A 391 8.43 -25.47 -1.41
CA ALA A 391 9.41 -25.97 -2.38
C ALA A 391 10.87 -25.69 -1.94
N TYR A 392 11.15 -24.50 -1.40
CA TYR A 392 12.46 -24.15 -0.87
C TYR A 392 12.81 -24.98 0.36
N ARG A 393 11.86 -25.15 1.30
CA ARG A 393 12.02 -26.01 2.49
C ARG A 393 12.35 -27.43 2.08
N ALA A 394 11.59 -28.02 1.15
CA ALA A 394 11.86 -29.35 0.64
C ALA A 394 13.27 -29.46 0.02
N GLN A 395 13.71 -28.45 -0.72
CA GLN A 395 15.04 -28.40 -1.31
C GLN A 395 16.16 -28.34 -0.25
N VAL A 396 16.00 -27.49 0.79
CA VAL A 396 16.97 -27.38 1.88
C VAL A 396 17.01 -28.66 2.72
N MET A 397 15.85 -29.24 3.02
CA MET A 397 15.74 -30.52 3.74
C MET A 397 16.35 -31.69 2.97
N ALA A 398 16.24 -31.70 1.64
CA ALA A 398 16.85 -32.72 0.79
C ALA A 398 18.38 -32.57 0.66
N SER A 399 18.91 -31.35 0.85
CA SER A 399 20.33 -31.04 0.73
C SER A 399 21.03 -31.00 2.09
N LYS A 400 20.82 -29.94 2.87
CA LYS A 400 21.40 -29.76 4.21
C LYS A 400 20.85 -30.76 5.23
N GLY A 401 19.59 -31.17 5.08
CA GLY A 401 18.94 -32.15 5.95
C GLY A 401 19.36 -33.62 5.71
N LYS A 402 20.16 -33.91 4.69
CA LYS A 402 20.53 -35.29 4.30
C LYS A 402 21.48 -35.98 5.28
N HIS A 403 22.32 -35.20 5.96
CA HIS A 403 23.39 -35.70 6.83
C HIS A 403 23.17 -35.37 8.31
N LEU A 404 21.99 -34.83 8.66
CA LEU A 404 21.62 -34.51 10.04
C LEU A 404 20.91 -35.70 10.68
N ASP A 405 21.09 -35.86 11.99
CA ASP A 405 20.30 -36.77 12.82
C ASP A 405 18.88 -36.23 13.03
N ASP A 406 17.99 -37.02 13.64
CA ASP A 406 16.58 -36.64 13.77
C ASP A 406 16.39 -35.33 14.56
N ALA A 407 17.24 -35.08 15.56
CA ALA A 407 17.26 -33.83 16.32
C ALA A 407 17.73 -32.64 15.46
N GLY A 408 18.80 -32.81 14.68
CA GLY A 408 19.30 -31.78 13.76
C GLY A 408 18.34 -31.48 12.61
N ARG A 409 17.61 -32.49 12.11
CA ARG A 409 16.56 -32.29 11.09
C ARG A 409 15.36 -31.53 11.65
N ALA A 410 14.95 -31.81 12.89
CA ALA A 410 13.87 -31.08 13.56
C ALA A 410 14.24 -29.61 13.79
N LEU A 411 15.49 -29.33 14.21
CA LEU A 411 15.99 -27.96 14.38
C LEU A 411 16.01 -27.19 13.05
N LEU A 412 16.49 -27.83 11.98
CA LEU A 412 16.51 -27.23 10.64
C LEU A 412 15.09 -26.98 10.11
N GLU A 413 14.13 -27.85 10.42
CA GLU A 413 12.74 -27.66 10.01
C GLU A 413 12.10 -26.45 10.70
N GLU A 414 12.43 -26.20 11.97
CA GLU A 414 11.95 -25.05 12.73
C GLU A 414 12.58 -23.74 12.25
N ASP A 415 13.88 -23.73 11.97
CA ASP A 415 14.56 -22.58 11.35
C ASP A 415 13.91 -22.19 9.99
N LEU A 416 13.56 -23.21 9.20
CA LEU A 416 12.86 -23.07 7.93
C LEU A 416 11.39 -22.62 8.06
N ARG A 417 10.84 -22.46 9.28
CA ARG A 417 9.54 -21.81 9.53
C ARG A 417 9.66 -20.31 9.74
N SER A 418 10.87 -19.77 9.80
CA SER A 418 11.12 -18.34 9.95
C SER A 418 10.52 -17.52 8.79
N PRO A 419 9.97 -16.32 9.04
CA PRO A 419 9.53 -15.39 7.99
C PRO A 419 10.60 -15.11 6.93
N CYS A 420 11.88 -15.07 7.31
CA CYS A 420 13.00 -14.88 6.39
C CYS A 420 13.09 -15.99 5.33
N THR A 421 12.63 -17.20 5.65
CA THR A 421 12.62 -18.33 4.71
C THR A 421 11.64 -18.10 3.58
N GLU A 422 10.47 -17.53 3.89
CA GLU A 422 9.48 -17.17 2.87
C GLU A 422 10.03 -16.10 1.92
N GLU A 423 10.68 -15.07 2.45
CA GLU A 423 11.29 -14.00 1.67
C GLU A 423 12.35 -14.56 0.69
N ILE A 424 13.24 -15.44 1.17
CA ILE A 424 14.25 -16.10 0.33
C ILE A 424 13.60 -16.96 -0.75
N ALA A 425 12.58 -17.73 -0.39
CA ALA A 425 11.91 -18.63 -1.31
C ALA A 425 11.18 -17.88 -2.43
N VAL A 426 10.44 -16.83 -2.07
CA VAL A 426 9.79 -15.90 -3.02
C VAL A 426 10.83 -15.24 -3.91
N PHE A 427 11.95 -14.79 -3.35
CA PHE A 427 13.06 -14.20 -4.12
C PHE A 427 13.66 -15.19 -5.13
N GLN A 428 13.83 -16.47 -4.78
CA GLN A 428 14.33 -17.47 -5.74
C GLN A 428 13.35 -17.72 -6.88
N ALA A 429 12.05 -17.80 -6.57
CA ALA A 429 11.00 -17.94 -7.59
C ALA A 429 11.00 -16.72 -8.53
N PHE A 430 11.07 -15.52 -7.97
CA PHE A 430 11.18 -14.25 -8.69
C PHE A 430 12.41 -14.21 -9.60
N SER A 431 13.58 -14.59 -9.08
CA SER A 431 14.84 -14.63 -9.84
C SER A 431 14.81 -15.61 -11.01
N ARG A 432 14.08 -16.74 -10.89
CA ARG A 432 13.90 -17.68 -12.01
C ARG A 432 13.14 -17.04 -13.16
N VAL A 433 12.06 -16.32 -12.86
CA VAL A 433 11.22 -15.66 -13.86
C VAL A 433 11.95 -14.50 -14.53
N ILE A 434 12.70 -13.70 -13.78
CA ILE A 434 13.51 -12.59 -14.33
C ILE A 434 14.54 -13.05 -15.37
N ARG A 435 15.15 -14.24 -15.18
CA ARG A 435 16.12 -14.76 -16.15
C ARG A 435 15.52 -15.10 -17.50
N GLU A 436 14.20 -15.32 -17.58
CA GLU A 436 13.52 -15.55 -18.85
C GLU A 436 13.45 -14.28 -19.71
N ALA A 437 13.56 -13.10 -19.10
CA ALA A 437 13.49 -11.80 -19.77
C ALA A 437 14.59 -11.60 -20.83
N GLY A 438 15.71 -12.35 -20.75
CA GLY A 438 16.77 -12.32 -21.76
C GLY A 438 16.40 -12.97 -23.10
N LYS A 439 15.24 -13.64 -23.20
CA LYS A 439 14.80 -14.35 -24.43
C LYS A 439 13.40 -13.99 -24.90
N LYS A 440 12.57 -13.46 -24.00
CA LYS A 440 11.17 -13.12 -24.25
C LYS A 440 10.75 -11.95 -23.36
N PHE A 441 9.57 -11.39 -23.56
CA PHE A 441 9.05 -10.42 -22.61
C PHE A 441 8.56 -11.12 -21.35
N VAL A 442 8.97 -10.60 -20.19
CA VAL A 442 8.43 -10.98 -18.89
C VAL A 442 7.70 -9.77 -18.34
N VAL A 443 6.38 -9.84 -18.27
CA VAL A 443 5.55 -8.79 -17.68
C VAL A 443 5.18 -9.22 -16.27
N MET A 444 5.54 -8.41 -15.29
CA MET A 444 5.40 -8.74 -13.89
C MET A 444 4.48 -7.74 -13.19
N ASP A 445 3.35 -8.25 -12.72
CA ASP A 445 2.47 -7.56 -11.80
C ASP A 445 3.04 -7.69 -10.39
N THR A 446 3.57 -6.58 -9.88
CA THR A 446 4.20 -6.56 -8.55
C THR A 446 3.16 -6.42 -7.43
N ALA A 447 3.47 -6.95 -6.26
CA ALA A 447 2.74 -6.65 -5.03
C ALA A 447 2.74 -5.13 -4.73
N PRO A 448 1.88 -4.64 -3.81
CA PRO A 448 1.88 -3.23 -3.42
C PRO A 448 3.28 -2.74 -2.98
N THR A 449 3.61 -1.48 -3.32
CA THR A 449 4.92 -0.82 -3.14
C THR A 449 5.75 -1.26 -1.92
N GLY A 450 5.21 -1.26 -0.69
CA GLY A 450 5.98 -1.63 0.50
C GLY A 450 6.50 -3.07 0.48
N HIS A 451 5.71 -4.02 -0.02
CA HIS A 451 6.15 -5.41 -0.16
C HIS A 451 7.18 -5.58 -1.27
N THR A 452 7.02 -4.82 -2.37
CA THR A 452 8.00 -4.88 -3.46
C THR A 452 9.33 -4.23 -3.08
N LEU A 453 9.31 -3.18 -2.26
CA LEU A 453 10.54 -2.60 -1.70
C LEU A 453 11.22 -3.57 -0.73
N LEU A 454 10.47 -4.29 0.10
CA LEU A 454 11.04 -5.37 0.94
C LEU A 454 11.70 -6.48 0.12
N LEU A 455 11.06 -6.89 -0.97
CA LEU A 455 11.65 -7.84 -1.91
C LEU A 455 12.93 -7.27 -2.53
N LEU A 456 12.94 -5.99 -2.93
CA LEU A 456 14.12 -5.32 -3.48
C LEU A 456 15.23 -5.16 -2.43
N ASP A 457 14.91 -4.88 -1.18
CA ASP A 457 15.87 -4.81 -0.07
C ASP A 457 16.50 -6.17 0.18
N ALA A 458 15.71 -7.25 0.20
CA ALA A 458 16.21 -8.62 0.25
C ALA A 458 17.12 -8.93 -0.97
N THR A 459 16.75 -8.47 -2.17
CA THR A 459 17.61 -8.62 -3.36
C THR A 459 18.91 -7.85 -3.22
N GLY A 460 18.89 -6.67 -2.59
CA GLY A 460 20.04 -5.82 -2.35
C GLY A 460 20.97 -6.39 -1.30
N ALA A 461 20.44 -6.89 -0.19
CA ALA A 461 21.20 -7.56 0.87
C ALA A 461 21.92 -8.81 0.32
N TYR A 462 21.21 -9.63 -0.44
CA TYR A 462 21.81 -10.79 -1.11
C TYR A 462 22.88 -10.40 -2.14
N HIS A 463 22.64 -9.35 -2.92
CA HIS A 463 23.63 -8.83 -3.86
C HIS A 463 24.91 -8.36 -3.14
N ARG A 464 24.77 -7.66 -2.01
CA ARG A 464 25.91 -7.23 -1.18
C ARG A 464 26.68 -8.42 -0.61
N GLU A 465 25.99 -9.46 -0.14
CA GLU A 465 26.62 -10.67 0.39
C GLU A 465 27.40 -11.44 -0.68
N ILE A 466 26.79 -11.67 -1.85
CA ILE A 466 27.49 -12.26 -2.99
C ILE A 466 28.68 -11.40 -3.40
N ALA A 467 28.51 -10.08 -3.52
CA ALA A 467 29.58 -9.19 -3.93
C ALA A 467 30.79 -9.27 -2.97
N ARG A 468 30.55 -9.30 -1.65
CA ARG A 468 31.59 -9.49 -0.63
C ARG A 468 32.31 -10.83 -0.75
N GLN A 469 31.58 -11.93 -0.95
CA GLN A 469 32.18 -13.25 -1.14
C GLN A 469 32.96 -13.34 -2.47
N MET A 470 32.56 -12.58 -3.49
CA MET A 470 33.13 -12.66 -4.84
C MET A 470 34.37 -11.79 -5.06
N GLU A 471 34.56 -10.69 -4.30
CA GLU A 471 35.84 -9.95 -4.28
C GLU A 471 37.03 -10.88 -3.93
N SER A 472 36.76 -11.98 -3.22
CA SER A 472 37.75 -13.01 -2.90
C SER A 472 38.01 -14.06 -4.00
N THR A 473 37.13 -14.20 -5.00
CA THR A 473 37.15 -15.34 -5.97
C THR A 473 37.22 -14.93 -7.45
N GLY A 474 37.00 -13.67 -7.82
CA GLY A 474 37.31 -13.14 -9.16
C GLY A 474 36.41 -13.59 -10.32
N VAL A 475 35.27 -14.22 -10.06
CA VAL A 475 34.32 -14.69 -11.09
C VAL A 475 33.25 -13.63 -11.37
N ARG A 476 32.97 -13.33 -12.65
CA ARG A 476 31.87 -12.44 -13.06
C ARG A 476 30.52 -13.17 -12.97
N PHE A 477 29.59 -12.64 -12.18
CA PHE A 477 28.22 -13.14 -12.05
C PHE A 477 27.20 -12.00 -12.21
N ASN A 478 26.11 -12.22 -12.94
CA ASN A 478 25.00 -11.26 -13.04
C ASN A 478 23.98 -11.57 -11.95
N THR A 479 23.86 -10.68 -10.96
CA THR A 479 22.79 -10.80 -9.97
C THR A 479 21.47 -10.29 -10.55
N PRO A 480 20.32 -10.76 -10.01
CA PRO A 480 19.02 -10.19 -10.35
C PRO A 480 18.96 -8.67 -10.14
N MET A 481 19.64 -8.13 -9.13
CA MET A 481 19.71 -6.70 -8.87
C MET A 481 20.41 -5.93 -10.02
N MET A 482 21.52 -6.45 -10.54
CA MET A 482 22.20 -5.83 -11.69
C MET A 482 21.30 -5.80 -12.92
N GLN A 483 20.49 -6.84 -13.13
CA GLN A 483 19.51 -6.88 -14.22
C GLN A 483 18.37 -5.87 -14.00
N LEU A 484 17.89 -5.72 -12.76
CA LEU A 484 16.86 -4.74 -12.42
C LEU A 484 17.34 -3.29 -12.61
N GLN A 485 18.61 -3.03 -12.33
CA GLN A 485 19.25 -1.73 -12.52
C GLN A 485 19.61 -1.42 -13.98
N ASP A 486 19.67 -2.43 -14.86
CA ASP A 486 19.98 -2.23 -16.28
C ASP A 486 18.76 -1.68 -17.04
N PRO A 487 18.79 -0.41 -17.50
CA PRO A 487 17.66 0.22 -18.17
C PRO A 487 17.40 -0.34 -19.58
N GLN A 488 18.32 -1.14 -20.15
CA GLN A 488 18.08 -1.84 -21.41
C GLN A 488 17.29 -3.12 -21.20
N GLN A 489 17.52 -3.80 -20.08
CA GLN A 489 16.89 -5.10 -19.76
C GLN A 489 15.59 -4.95 -18.97
N THR A 490 15.50 -3.93 -18.11
CA THR A 490 14.36 -3.74 -17.20
C THR A 490 13.67 -2.41 -17.43
N LYS A 491 12.34 -2.46 -17.53
CA LYS A 491 11.45 -1.32 -17.72
C LYS A 491 10.45 -1.30 -16.57
N VAL A 492 10.69 -0.44 -15.57
CA VAL A 492 9.75 -0.23 -14.47
C VAL A 492 8.71 0.80 -14.86
N ILE A 493 7.43 0.45 -14.72
CA ILE A 493 6.28 1.30 -15.01
C ILE A 493 5.53 1.58 -13.72
N ILE A 494 5.47 2.84 -13.31
CA ILE A 494 4.72 3.26 -12.13
C ILE A 494 3.27 3.54 -12.52
N VAL A 495 2.33 2.75 -12.01
CA VAL A 495 0.89 2.94 -12.21
C VAL A 495 0.34 3.75 -11.05
N THR A 496 -0.42 4.81 -11.36
CA THR A 496 -1.05 5.69 -10.38
C THR A 496 -2.44 6.13 -10.85
N LEU A 497 -3.12 6.98 -10.07
CA LEU A 497 -4.40 7.61 -10.40
C LEU A 497 -4.20 9.13 -10.47
N ALA A 498 -5.09 9.84 -11.17
CA ALA A 498 -5.06 11.30 -11.28
C ALA A 498 -5.57 12.01 -10.01
N GLU A 499 -5.04 11.63 -8.85
CA GLU A 499 -5.42 12.15 -7.53
C GLU A 499 -4.18 12.53 -6.74
N THR A 500 -4.31 13.47 -5.80
CA THR A 500 -3.19 14.04 -5.04
C THR A 500 -2.39 12.98 -4.28
N THR A 501 -3.06 12.16 -3.47
CA THR A 501 -2.39 11.13 -2.67
C THR A 501 -1.75 10.04 -3.54
N PRO A 502 -2.44 9.42 -4.52
CA PRO A 502 -1.80 8.47 -5.43
C PRO A 502 -0.58 9.02 -6.18
N VAL A 503 -0.59 10.27 -6.64
CA VAL A 503 0.58 10.89 -7.30
C VAL A 503 1.73 11.09 -6.32
N LEU A 504 1.45 11.59 -5.09
CA LEU A 504 2.46 11.75 -4.05
C LEU A 504 3.11 10.41 -3.67
N GLU A 505 2.30 9.37 -3.48
CA GLU A 505 2.78 8.02 -3.14
C GLU A 505 3.61 7.41 -4.28
N ALA A 506 3.20 7.62 -5.54
CA ALA A 506 3.95 7.22 -6.71
C ALA A 506 5.30 7.96 -6.83
N ALA A 507 5.35 9.24 -6.45
CA ALA A 507 6.57 10.03 -6.42
C ALA A 507 7.53 9.55 -5.30
N GLY A 508 6.97 9.17 -4.14
CA GLY A 508 7.72 8.51 -3.06
C GLY A 508 8.35 7.20 -3.54
N LEU A 509 7.55 6.33 -4.16
CA LEU A 509 8.03 5.08 -4.74
C LEU A 509 9.16 5.30 -5.75
N GLN A 510 9.03 6.28 -6.64
CA GLN A 510 10.08 6.63 -7.59
C GLN A 510 11.39 6.98 -6.89
N LYS A 511 11.35 7.78 -5.82
CA LYS A 511 12.54 8.13 -5.05
C LYS A 511 13.18 6.90 -4.41
N ASP A 512 12.38 5.98 -3.88
CA ASP A 512 12.89 4.75 -3.27
C ASP A 512 13.54 3.83 -4.32
N LEU A 513 12.94 3.69 -5.51
CA LEU A 513 13.54 2.97 -6.63
C LEU A 513 14.87 3.60 -7.07
N GLN A 514 14.91 4.93 -7.17
CA GLN A 514 16.13 5.68 -7.52
C GLN A 514 17.24 5.47 -6.51
N ARG A 515 16.92 5.40 -5.20
CA ARG A 515 17.89 5.06 -4.14
C ARG A 515 18.46 3.66 -4.32
N ALA A 516 17.66 2.73 -4.85
CA ALA A 516 18.11 1.38 -5.22
C ALA A 516 18.82 1.32 -6.59
N GLY A 517 19.05 2.46 -7.26
CA GLY A 517 19.69 2.53 -8.57
C GLY A 517 18.78 2.10 -9.73
N ILE A 518 17.46 2.04 -9.51
CA ILE A 518 16.47 1.66 -10.51
C ILE A 518 15.73 2.92 -10.95
N GLU A 519 15.92 3.34 -12.20
CA GLU A 519 15.21 4.49 -12.76
C GLU A 519 13.87 4.03 -13.39
N PRO A 520 12.71 4.54 -12.95
CA PRO A 520 11.44 4.25 -13.59
C PRO A 520 11.44 4.66 -15.06
N TRP A 521 11.00 3.75 -15.93
CA TRP A 521 10.99 3.98 -17.38
C TRP A 521 9.80 4.85 -17.83
N ALA A 522 8.63 4.66 -17.21
CA ALA A 522 7.41 5.42 -17.51
C ALA A 522 6.43 5.48 -16.33
N TRP A 523 5.49 6.42 -16.39
CA TRP A 523 4.31 6.48 -15.52
C TRP A 523 3.03 6.18 -16.31
N VAL A 524 2.05 5.53 -15.68
CA VAL A 524 0.72 5.31 -16.27
C VAL A 524 -0.33 5.82 -15.29
N ILE A 525 -1.07 6.84 -15.71
CA ILE A 525 -2.20 7.39 -14.97
C ILE A 525 -3.44 6.62 -15.40
N ASN A 526 -3.94 5.74 -14.53
CA ASN A 526 -5.06 4.89 -14.82
C ASN A 526 -6.39 5.52 -14.38
N ASN A 527 -7.50 5.04 -14.95
CA ASN A 527 -8.88 5.41 -14.59
C ASN A 527 -9.19 6.91 -14.63
N SER A 528 -8.69 7.64 -15.63
CA SER A 528 -8.95 9.07 -15.76
C SER A 528 -10.39 9.35 -16.23
N LEU A 529 -11.12 10.13 -15.44
CA LEU A 529 -12.42 10.70 -15.83
C LEU A 529 -12.26 11.82 -16.88
N ALA A 530 -11.15 12.56 -16.86
CA ALA A 530 -10.87 13.62 -17.84
C ALA A 530 -10.82 13.10 -19.28
N LEU A 531 -10.38 11.85 -19.49
CA LEU A 531 -10.38 11.18 -20.79
C LEU A 531 -11.60 10.29 -21.05
N ALA A 532 -12.48 10.10 -20.05
CA ALA A 532 -13.71 9.31 -20.21
C ALA A 532 -14.90 10.15 -20.72
N HIS A 533 -14.73 11.47 -20.86
CA HIS A 533 -15.73 12.41 -21.38
C HIS A 533 -17.14 12.28 -20.74
N PRO A 534 -17.26 12.32 -19.40
CA PRO A 534 -18.55 12.20 -18.75
C PRO A 534 -19.48 13.40 -19.04
N THR A 535 -20.79 13.13 -19.07
CA THR A 535 -21.87 14.11 -19.12
C THR A 535 -22.51 14.38 -17.75
N SER A 536 -22.28 13.52 -16.76
CA SER A 536 -22.69 13.73 -15.36
C SER A 536 -21.98 14.94 -14.77
N ALA A 537 -22.74 15.83 -14.12
CA ALA A 537 -22.20 17.06 -13.54
C ALA A 537 -21.15 16.74 -12.47
N LEU A 538 -21.41 15.73 -11.63
CA LEU A 538 -20.48 15.28 -10.60
C LEU A 538 -19.17 14.73 -11.20
N LEU A 539 -19.27 13.90 -12.24
CA LEU A 539 -18.09 13.33 -12.90
C LEU A 539 -17.29 14.38 -13.67
N GLN A 540 -17.95 15.39 -14.24
CA GLN A 540 -17.27 16.53 -14.87
C GLN A 540 -16.48 17.37 -13.86
N GLU A 541 -17.04 17.61 -12.67
CA GLU A 541 -16.34 18.30 -11.58
C GLU A 541 -15.11 17.49 -11.14
N ARG A 542 -15.26 16.17 -10.97
CA ARG A 542 -14.15 15.26 -10.64
C ARG A 542 -13.08 15.23 -11.73
N ALA A 543 -13.49 15.12 -13.00
CA ALA A 543 -12.58 15.16 -14.14
C ALA A 543 -11.74 16.45 -14.17
N GLN A 544 -12.34 17.60 -13.84
CA GLN A 544 -11.62 18.88 -13.80
C GLN A 544 -10.52 18.88 -12.74
N ASN A 545 -10.75 18.18 -11.62
CA ASN A 545 -9.78 18.06 -10.53
C ASN A 545 -8.58 17.16 -10.87
N GLU A 546 -8.73 16.26 -11.85
CA GLU A 546 -7.64 15.40 -12.33
C GLU A 546 -6.56 16.18 -13.10
N LEU A 547 -6.95 17.27 -13.79
CA LEU A 547 -6.07 17.98 -14.73
C LEU A 547 -4.77 18.47 -14.09
N ALA A 548 -4.86 19.01 -12.87
CA ALA A 548 -3.67 19.48 -12.14
C ALA A 548 -2.71 18.33 -11.80
N GLN A 549 -3.25 17.14 -11.48
CA GLN A 549 -2.43 15.97 -11.15
C GLN A 549 -1.83 15.34 -12.40
N ILE A 550 -2.58 15.28 -13.50
CA ILE A 550 -2.06 14.86 -14.81
C ILE A 550 -0.90 15.77 -15.24
N GLN A 551 -1.07 17.08 -15.12
CA GLN A 551 -0.02 18.06 -15.44
C GLN A 551 1.22 17.87 -14.54
N THR A 552 1.02 17.65 -13.23
CA THR A 552 2.13 17.40 -12.29
C THR A 552 2.95 16.18 -12.72
N VAL A 553 2.30 15.07 -13.10
CA VAL A 553 3.01 13.87 -13.60
C VAL A 553 3.78 14.18 -14.88
N ALA A 554 3.15 14.86 -15.84
CA ALA A 554 3.73 15.18 -17.14
C ALA A 554 4.93 16.13 -17.05
N GLU A 555 4.89 17.11 -16.15
CA GLU A 555 5.92 18.16 -16.06
C GLU A 555 7.01 17.85 -15.04
N GLN A 556 6.70 17.14 -13.95
CA GLN A 556 7.59 17.03 -12.79
C GLN A 556 8.11 15.62 -12.52
N HIS A 557 7.36 14.57 -12.88
CA HIS A 557 7.68 13.21 -12.43
C HIS A 557 8.15 12.29 -13.55
N ALA A 558 7.58 12.37 -14.75
CA ALA A 558 7.74 11.34 -15.77
C ALA A 558 8.18 11.91 -17.13
N LYS A 559 9.25 11.34 -17.70
CA LYS A 559 9.66 11.62 -19.09
C LYS A 559 8.77 10.93 -20.12
N ARG A 560 8.31 9.72 -19.76
CA ARG A 560 7.34 8.93 -20.53
C ARG A 560 6.13 8.73 -19.65
N TRP A 561 4.96 9.03 -20.18
CA TRP A 561 3.73 8.85 -19.46
C TRP A 561 2.60 8.50 -20.41
N ALA A 562 1.59 7.81 -19.89
CA ALA A 562 0.35 7.55 -20.60
C ALA A 562 -0.83 7.74 -19.65
N VAL A 563 -2.00 8.00 -20.22
CA VAL A 563 -3.25 8.09 -19.47
C VAL A 563 -4.27 7.13 -20.06
N ILE A 564 -4.95 6.39 -19.19
CA ILE A 564 -5.99 5.43 -19.55
C ILE A 564 -7.33 5.98 -19.05
N ALA A 565 -8.31 6.12 -19.94
CA ALA A 565 -9.66 6.56 -19.59
C ALA A 565 -10.36 5.54 -18.69
N LEU A 566 -11.20 6.01 -17.76
CA LEU A 566 -12.10 5.15 -17.00
C LEU A 566 -13.11 4.48 -17.96
N GLN A 567 -13.15 3.15 -17.94
CA GLN A 567 -14.06 2.38 -18.79
C GLN A 567 -15.42 2.17 -18.14
N GLU A 568 -16.48 2.15 -18.96
CA GLU A 568 -17.84 1.81 -18.53
C GLU A 568 -17.89 0.38 -17.97
N GLN A 569 -17.24 -0.56 -18.66
CA GLN A 569 -17.20 -1.97 -18.28
C GLN A 569 -15.85 -2.31 -17.65
N GLU A 570 -15.83 -3.24 -16.71
CA GLU A 570 -14.55 -3.73 -16.18
C GLU A 570 -13.72 -4.34 -17.32
N PRO A 571 -12.42 -3.99 -17.42
CA PRO A 571 -11.54 -4.44 -18.49
C PRO A 571 -11.09 -5.88 -18.26
N VAL A 572 -12.07 -6.77 -18.37
CA VAL A 572 -11.94 -8.23 -18.25
C VAL A 572 -12.11 -8.82 -19.64
N GLY A 573 -11.16 -9.67 -20.03
CA GLY A 573 -11.11 -10.26 -21.36
C GLY A 573 -10.19 -9.49 -22.31
N VAL A 574 -9.59 -10.22 -23.25
CA VAL A 574 -8.66 -9.69 -24.27
C VAL A 574 -9.21 -8.45 -24.98
N ALA A 575 -10.46 -8.49 -25.45
CA ALA A 575 -11.05 -7.38 -26.21
C ALA A 575 -11.12 -6.08 -25.38
N ARG A 576 -11.56 -6.16 -24.12
CA ARG A 576 -11.66 -4.97 -23.26
C ARG A 576 -10.31 -4.48 -22.76
N LEU A 577 -9.34 -5.38 -22.56
CA LEU A 577 -7.97 -4.99 -22.27
C LEU A 577 -7.34 -4.21 -23.44
N GLN A 578 -7.76 -4.48 -24.68
CA GLN A 578 -7.33 -3.71 -25.86
C GLN A 578 -7.96 -2.32 -25.95
N GLU A 579 -9.19 -2.16 -25.48
CA GLU A 579 -9.86 -0.84 -25.40
C GLU A 579 -9.08 0.13 -24.51
N LEU A 580 -8.32 -0.36 -23.51
CA LEU A 580 -7.45 0.45 -22.66
C LEU A 580 -6.25 1.07 -23.40
N LEU A 581 -5.89 0.54 -24.57
CA LEU A 581 -4.65 0.91 -25.25
C LEU A 581 -4.73 2.28 -25.92
N ARG A 582 -5.94 2.67 -26.34
CA ARG A 582 -6.18 3.90 -27.11
C ARG A 582 -7.22 4.75 -26.40
N ASN A 583 -6.96 6.04 -26.34
CA ASN A 583 -7.95 7.01 -25.91
C ASN A 583 -8.86 7.32 -27.11
N GLU A 584 -9.85 6.46 -27.37
CA GLU A 584 -10.87 6.71 -28.40
C GLU A 584 -11.83 7.82 -27.94
N GLY A 585 -11.37 9.06 -28.08
CA GLY A 585 -12.13 10.30 -27.80
C GLY A 585 -11.72 11.50 -28.65
N ALA A 586 -10.76 11.34 -29.57
CA ALA A 586 -10.31 12.38 -30.49
C ALA A 586 -10.69 12.04 -31.94
N ARG A 587 -11.98 11.96 -32.25
CA ARG A 587 -12.51 12.15 -33.61
C ARG A 587 -13.84 12.86 -33.60
#